data_AF-A0A940P675-F1
#
_entry.id   AF-A0A940P675-F1
#
_cell.length_a   1.000
_cell.length_b   1.000
_cell.length_c   1.000
_cell.angle_alpha   90.00
_cell.angle_beta   90.00
_cell.angle_gamma   90.00
#
_symmetry.space_group_name_H-M   'P 1'
#
loop_
_entity.id
_entity.type
_entity.pdbx_description
1 polymer ?
#
loop_
_entity_poly.entity_id
_entity_poly.type
_entity_poly.pdbx_seq_one_letter_code
_entity_poly.pdbx_strand_id
1 'polypeptide(L)'
;MESMSHARRTMVIGAGVAGRMLLTEILNAQQSPYEDDKYAAQFNPVCIIDNDPEKIGTEVMGVKVVGPSSDIPQYARKYRVEQIILAIPSLEEERRKLIIDLCNETKLPLKIIPFIGTLILEDNVTLLGQVRDIKTEELLGRDPVRFNNKNIRTF
;
A
#
# COMPACT_ATOMS: atom_id res chain seq x y z
N MET A 1 1.26 31.37 -0.82
CA MET A 1 2.42 30.74 -0.16
C MET A 1 2.09 29.27 -0.01
N GLU A 2 2.38 28.47 -1.03
CA GLU A 2 2.24 27.01 -0.92
C GLU A 2 3.32 26.52 0.05
N SER A 3 2.87 26.02 1.19
CA SER A 3 3.70 25.39 2.21
C SER A 3 4.52 24.28 1.57
N MET A 4 5.81 24.18 1.89
CA MET A 4 6.62 22.99 1.62
C MET A 4 5.80 21.76 1.99
N SER A 5 5.53 20.88 1.03
CA SER A 5 4.65 19.73 1.21
C SER A 5 5.28 18.80 2.24
N HIS A 6 4.75 18.77 3.47
CA HIS A 6 5.23 17.84 4.47
C HIS A 6 4.99 16.39 3.97
N ALA A 7 5.97 15.51 4.19
CA ALA A 7 5.84 14.10 3.81
C ALA A 7 4.73 13.44 4.62
N ARG A 8 3.71 12.95 3.92
CA ARG A 8 2.48 12.45 4.50
C ARG A 8 2.73 11.21 5.35
N ARG A 9 2.18 11.19 6.55
CA ARG A 9 2.34 10.07 7.49
C ARG A 9 1.61 8.83 6.96
N THR A 10 2.36 7.82 6.59
CA THR A 10 1.89 6.65 5.85
C THR A 10 1.93 5.40 6.73
N MET A 11 0.80 4.71 6.86
CA MET A 11 0.77 3.33 7.35
C MET A 11 0.96 2.38 6.17
N VAL A 12 1.88 1.44 6.30
CA VAL A 12 2.07 0.37 5.31
C VAL A 12 1.43 -0.91 5.83
N ILE A 13 0.59 -1.55 5.04
CA ILE A 13 0.03 -2.88 5.37
C ILE A 13 0.81 -3.92 4.59
N GLY A 14 1.50 -4.81 5.31
CA GLY A 14 2.38 -5.84 4.78
C GLY A 14 3.86 -5.55 5.06
N ALA A 15 4.48 -6.36 5.92
CA ALA A 15 5.93 -6.40 6.16
C ALA A 15 6.61 -7.49 5.30
N GLY A 16 6.05 -7.78 4.13
CA GLY A 16 6.60 -8.74 3.17
C GLY A 16 7.60 -8.12 2.20
N VAL A 17 7.89 -8.82 1.11
CA VAL A 17 8.83 -8.37 0.06
C VAL A 17 8.38 -7.02 -0.52
N ALA A 18 7.12 -6.89 -0.95
CA ALA A 18 6.60 -5.64 -1.51
C ALA A 18 6.66 -4.47 -0.51
N GLY A 19 6.28 -4.70 0.75
CA GLY A 19 6.40 -3.69 1.80
C GLY A 19 7.85 -3.22 2.01
N ARG A 20 8.81 -4.16 2.07
CA ARG A 20 10.24 -3.82 2.18
C ARG A 20 10.72 -3.01 0.97
N MET A 21 10.38 -3.42 -0.24
CA MET A 21 10.75 -2.72 -1.47
C MET A 21 10.21 -1.28 -1.47
N LEU A 22 8.94 -1.09 -1.10
CA LEU A 22 8.31 0.21 -0.98
C LEU A 22 9.05 1.10 0.03
N LEU A 23 9.40 0.56 1.20
CA LEU A 23 10.13 1.30 2.23
C LEU A 23 11.53 1.69 1.76
N THR A 24 12.26 0.77 1.11
CA THR A 24 13.59 1.06 0.54
C THR A 24 13.51 2.18 -0.48
N GLU A 25 12.53 2.15 -1.39
CA GLU A 25 12.34 3.19 -2.40
C GLU A 25 12.08 4.56 -1.77
N ILE A 26 11.16 4.64 -0.79
CA ILE A 26 10.85 5.89 -0.08
C ILE A 26 12.07 6.44 0.66
N LEU A 27 12.81 5.58 1.39
CA LEU A 27 13.97 6.01 2.18
C LEU A 27 15.13 6.48 1.31
N ASN A 28 15.34 5.82 0.15
CA ASN A 28 16.34 6.25 -0.82
C ASN A 28 15.96 7.61 -1.40
N ALA A 29 14.69 7.80 -1.75
CA ALA A 29 14.20 9.04 -2.30
C ALA A 29 14.29 10.23 -1.33
N GLN A 30 14.05 10.00 -0.03
CA GLN A 30 14.23 11.03 1.00
C GLN A 30 15.68 11.50 1.16
N GLN A 31 16.66 10.69 0.73
CA GLN A 31 18.08 11.03 0.76
C GLN A 31 18.61 11.50 -0.61
N SER A 32 17.77 11.42 -1.65
CA SER A 32 18.16 11.73 -3.00
C SER A 32 18.15 13.23 -3.28
N PRO A 33 19.19 13.77 -3.95
CA PRO A 33 19.18 15.14 -4.42
C PRO A 33 18.41 15.32 -5.74
N TYR A 34 17.95 14.25 -6.38
CA TYR A 34 17.31 14.30 -7.70
C TYR A 34 15.81 14.66 -7.61
N GLU A 35 15.34 15.52 -8.51
CA GLU A 35 13.94 15.97 -8.55
C GLU A 35 12.95 14.81 -8.78
N ASP A 36 13.34 13.82 -9.60
CA ASP A 36 12.49 12.68 -9.95
C ASP A 36 12.12 11.82 -8.72
N ASP A 37 12.95 11.84 -7.68
CA ASP A 37 12.71 11.11 -6.44
C ASP A 37 11.79 11.86 -5.46
N LYS A 38 11.48 13.14 -5.72
CA LYS A 38 10.66 13.95 -4.80
C LYS A 38 9.24 13.43 -4.66
N TYR A 39 8.71 12.69 -5.64
CA TYR A 39 7.41 12.03 -5.48
C TYR A 39 7.46 11.01 -4.32
N ALA A 40 8.50 10.18 -4.29
CA ALA A 40 8.69 9.19 -3.24
C ALA A 40 9.02 9.81 -1.88
N ALA A 41 9.73 10.95 -1.87
CA ALA A 41 9.99 11.70 -0.65
C ALA A 41 8.73 12.29 0.03
N GLN A 42 7.59 12.34 -0.66
CA GLN A 42 6.31 12.80 -0.08
C GLN A 42 5.64 11.77 0.84
N PHE A 43 6.19 10.56 0.97
CA PHE A 43 5.69 9.53 1.86
C PHE A 43 6.57 9.43 3.11
N ASN A 44 5.96 9.34 4.29
CA ASN A 44 6.65 9.17 5.56
C ASN A 44 6.11 7.93 6.28
N PRO A 45 6.74 6.75 6.12
CA PRO A 45 6.29 5.53 6.78
C PRO A 45 6.41 5.63 8.31
N VAL A 46 5.29 5.56 9.03
CA VAL A 46 5.26 5.76 10.50
C VAL A 46 4.99 4.49 11.29
N CYS A 47 4.38 3.48 10.65
CA CYS A 47 4.14 2.16 11.21
C CYS A 47 3.79 1.15 10.12
N ILE A 48 4.00 -0.12 10.41
CA ILE A 48 3.60 -1.25 9.57
C ILE A 48 2.56 -2.11 10.30
N ILE A 49 1.59 -2.60 9.55
CA ILE A 49 0.62 -3.61 9.99
C ILE A 49 0.92 -4.93 9.27
N ASP A 50 1.02 -6.03 10.00
CA ASP A 50 1.19 -7.38 9.43
C ASP A 50 0.51 -8.40 10.36
N ASN A 51 -0.16 -9.40 9.78
CA ASN A 51 -0.88 -10.43 10.52
C ASN A 51 0.03 -11.58 10.98
N ASP A 52 1.28 -11.62 10.53
CA ASP A 52 2.27 -12.56 11.03
C ASP A 52 2.69 -12.20 12.46
N PRO A 53 2.33 -13.02 13.47
CA PRO A 53 2.63 -12.72 14.87
C PRO A 53 4.13 -12.66 15.16
N GLU A 54 4.98 -13.34 14.39
CA GLU A 54 6.43 -13.32 14.59
C GLU A 54 7.05 -11.97 14.19
N LYS A 55 6.37 -11.21 13.32
CA LYS A 55 6.82 -9.87 12.90
C LYS A 55 6.35 -8.78 13.85
N ILE A 56 5.29 -8.99 14.61
CA ILE A 56 4.74 -7.95 15.49
C ILE A 56 5.80 -7.57 16.55
N GLY A 57 6.07 -6.27 16.66
CA GLY A 57 7.11 -5.73 17.55
C GLY A 57 8.49 -5.61 16.91
N THR A 58 8.73 -6.23 15.75
CA THR A 58 9.96 -6.08 14.96
C THR A 58 9.96 -4.80 14.12
N GLU A 59 11.06 -4.55 13.41
CA GLU A 59 11.20 -3.43 12.50
C GLU A 59 11.58 -3.89 11.08
N VAL A 60 11.07 -3.19 10.08
CA VAL A 60 11.50 -3.32 8.68
C VAL A 60 11.97 -1.96 8.21
N MET A 61 13.24 -1.86 7.80
CA MET A 61 13.86 -0.60 7.39
C MET A 61 13.69 0.52 8.45
N GLY A 62 13.80 0.18 9.74
CA GLY A 62 13.62 1.11 10.85
C GLY A 62 12.17 1.52 11.17
N VAL A 63 11.19 0.92 10.49
CA VAL A 63 9.75 1.17 10.73
C VAL A 63 9.15 -0.01 11.47
N LYS A 64 8.52 0.26 12.62
CA LYS A 64 7.97 -0.78 13.50
C LYS A 64 6.72 -1.45 12.93
N VAL A 65 6.66 -2.77 13.04
CA VAL A 65 5.43 -3.57 12.86
C VAL A 65 4.65 -3.54 14.16
N VAL A 66 3.47 -2.90 14.15
CA VAL A 66 2.79 -2.50 15.39
C VAL A 66 1.64 -3.42 15.79
N GLY A 67 1.10 -4.20 14.86
CA GLY A 67 0.02 -5.13 15.15
C GLY A 67 -0.63 -5.72 13.90
N PRO A 68 -1.64 -6.58 14.09
CA PRO A 68 -2.44 -7.18 13.03
C PRO A 68 -3.42 -6.18 12.39
N SER A 69 -4.05 -6.58 11.29
CA SER A 69 -5.00 -5.76 10.53
C SER A 69 -6.22 -5.33 11.34
N SER A 70 -6.65 -6.13 12.33
CA SER A 70 -7.75 -5.76 13.23
C SER A 70 -7.52 -4.44 13.96
N ASP A 71 -6.26 -4.04 14.13
CA ASP A 71 -5.88 -2.87 14.93
C ASP A 71 -5.64 -1.62 14.05
N ILE A 72 -5.90 -1.69 12.74
CA ILE A 72 -5.70 -0.58 11.79
C ILE A 72 -6.35 0.72 12.31
N PRO A 73 -7.64 0.76 12.72
CA PRO A 73 -8.24 2.00 13.23
C PRO A 73 -7.56 2.55 14.48
N GLN A 74 -7.14 1.68 15.39
CA GLN A 74 -6.44 2.06 16.62
C GLN A 74 -5.07 2.67 16.30
N TYR A 75 -4.27 2.00 15.48
CA TYR A 75 -2.93 2.45 15.15
C TYR A 75 -2.92 3.64 14.20
N ALA A 76 -3.90 3.77 13.31
CA ALA A 76 -4.09 4.96 12.49
C ALA A 76 -4.21 6.23 13.36
N ARG A 77 -5.03 6.17 14.42
CA ARG A 77 -5.15 7.26 15.40
C ARG A 77 -3.87 7.47 16.19
N LYS A 78 -3.29 6.39 16.73
CA LYS A 78 -2.09 6.45 17.59
C LYS A 78 -0.89 7.07 16.87
N TYR A 79 -0.67 6.69 15.61
CA TYR A 79 0.46 7.16 14.81
C TYR A 79 0.16 8.42 13.99
N ARG A 80 -1.05 9.00 14.12
CA ARG A 80 -1.52 10.16 13.35
C ARG A 80 -1.31 9.94 11.85
N VAL A 81 -1.82 8.82 11.37
CA VAL A 81 -1.70 8.40 9.96
C VAL A 81 -2.59 9.30 9.09
N GLU A 82 -2.08 9.64 7.91
CA GLU A 82 -2.75 10.52 6.93
C GLU A 82 -3.04 9.82 5.61
N GLN A 83 -2.42 8.65 5.38
CA GLN A 83 -2.73 7.75 4.27
C GLN A 83 -2.28 6.32 4.58
N ILE A 84 -2.89 5.36 3.90
CA ILE A 84 -2.60 3.93 4.05
C ILE A 84 -2.16 3.38 2.69
N ILE A 85 -1.12 2.55 2.67
CA ILE A 85 -0.72 1.77 1.49
C ILE A 85 -0.88 0.29 1.79
N LEU A 86 -1.74 -0.40 1.04
CA LEU A 86 -1.83 -1.85 1.04
C LEU A 86 -0.74 -2.44 0.14
N ALA A 87 0.32 -2.94 0.76
CA ALA A 87 1.50 -3.51 0.12
C ALA A 87 1.56 -5.04 0.22
N ILE A 88 0.39 -5.70 0.07
CA ILE A 88 0.27 -7.16 -0.02
C ILE A 88 -0.45 -7.52 -1.33
N PRO A 89 0.24 -7.40 -2.47
CA PRO A 89 -0.35 -7.63 -3.78
C PRO A 89 -0.82 -9.07 -4.00
N SER A 90 -0.31 -10.04 -3.22
CA SER A 90 -0.69 -11.45 -3.28
C SER A 90 -1.89 -11.82 -2.39
N LEU A 91 -2.59 -10.85 -1.80
CA LEU A 91 -3.78 -11.14 -0.99
C LEU A 91 -4.87 -11.82 -1.81
N GLU A 92 -5.44 -12.87 -1.23
CA GLU A 92 -6.71 -13.43 -1.67
C GLU A 92 -7.82 -12.37 -1.58
N GLU A 93 -8.78 -12.45 -2.51
CA GLU A 93 -9.82 -11.43 -2.66
C GLU A 93 -10.63 -11.20 -1.37
N GLU A 94 -10.98 -12.28 -0.66
CA GLU A 94 -11.73 -12.21 0.60
C GLU A 94 -10.97 -11.45 1.69
N ARG A 95 -9.68 -11.78 1.89
CA ARG A 95 -8.81 -11.09 2.85
C ARG A 95 -8.57 -9.65 2.45
N ARG A 96 -8.45 -9.39 1.15
CA ARG A 96 -8.29 -8.05 0.60
C ARG A 96 -9.50 -7.17 0.91
N LYS A 97 -10.72 -7.66 0.68
CA LYS A 97 -11.98 -6.95 1.02
C LYS A 97 -12.03 -6.63 2.51
N LEU A 98 -11.74 -7.60 3.39
CA LEU A 98 -11.69 -7.39 4.84
C LEU A 98 -10.71 -6.28 5.25
N ILE A 99 -9.50 -6.27 4.69
CA ILE A 99 -8.50 -5.25 5.01
C ILE A 99 -8.93 -3.87 4.48
N ILE A 100 -9.55 -3.79 3.30
CA ILE A 100 -10.09 -2.54 2.75
C ILE A 100 -11.18 -1.98 3.69
N ASP A 101 -12.07 -2.82 4.20
CA ASP A 101 -13.12 -2.39 5.12
C ASP A 101 -12.55 -1.80 6.42
N LEU A 102 -11.55 -2.46 7.01
CA LEU A 102 -10.83 -1.96 8.18
C LEU A 102 -10.10 -0.62 7.90
N CYS A 103 -9.57 -0.43 6.69
CA CYS A 103 -9.01 0.84 6.26
C CYS A 103 -10.09 1.92 6.11
N ASN A 104 -11.27 1.58 5.58
CA ASN A 104 -12.37 2.52 5.36
C ASN A 104 -12.92 3.11 6.66
N GLU A 105 -12.89 2.35 7.76
CA GLU A 105 -13.25 2.85 9.10
C GLU A 105 -12.39 4.06 9.53
N THR A 106 -11.16 4.16 9.01
CA THR A 106 -10.26 5.29 9.31
C THR A 106 -10.63 6.57 8.58
N LYS A 107 -11.39 6.48 7.47
CA LYS A 107 -11.68 7.57 6.53
C LYS A 107 -10.42 8.20 5.89
N LEU A 108 -9.27 7.51 5.95
CA LEU A 108 -8.03 7.96 5.36
C LEU A 108 -7.94 7.52 3.88
N PRO A 109 -7.23 8.28 3.03
CA PRO A 109 -6.91 7.85 1.68
C PRO A 109 -6.18 6.50 1.68
N LEU A 110 -6.74 5.55 0.95
CA LEU A 110 -6.20 4.21 0.77
C LEU A 110 -5.62 4.07 -0.64
N LYS A 111 -4.34 3.70 -0.68
CA LYS A 111 -3.63 3.34 -1.91
C LYS A 111 -3.25 1.88 -1.88
N ILE A 112 -3.07 1.28 -3.05
CA ILE A 112 -2.77 -0.15 -3.19
C ILE A 112 -1.68 -0.39 -4.21
N ILE A 113 -0.90 -1.45 -3.99
CA ILE A 113 -0.01 -2.02 -5.00
C ILE A 113 -0.79 -3.11 -5.76
N PRO A 114 -0.95 -3.00 -7.10
CA PRO A 114 -1.64 -4.02 -7.88
C PRO A 114 -0.91 -5.38 -7.89
N PHE A 115 -1.65 -6.44 -8.23
CA PHE A 115 -1.18 -7.83 -8.21
C PHE A 115 0.12 -8.05 -9.03
N ILE A 116 1.06 -8.82 -8.46
CA ILE A 116 2.45 -9.03 -8.94
C ILE A 116 2.56 -9.79 -10.27
N GLY A 117 1.50 -10.40 -10.81
CA GLY A 117 1.55 -11.15 -12.08
C GLY A 117 2.13 -10.38 -13.28
N THR A 118 2.18 -9.04 -13.18
CA THR A 118 2.73 -8.10 -14.18
C THR A 118 4.06 -7.43 -13.77
N LEU A 119 4.61 -7.70 -12.58
CA LEU A 119 5.77 -6.98 -12.03
C LEU A 119 7.14 -7.34 -12.65
N ILE A 120 7.18 -7.99 -13.82
CA ILE A 120 8.44 -8.38 -14.52
C ILE A 120 8.44 -7.96 -16.00
N LEU A 121 7.72 -6.91 -16.43
CA LEU A 121 7.63 -6.63 -17.89
C LEU A 121 8.05 -5.24 -18.36
N GLU A 122 8.38 -4.29 -17.49
CA GLU A 122 8.87 -2.99 -17.94
C GLU A 122 10.10 -2.58 -17.12
N ASP A 123 11.25 -2.49 -17.79
CA ASP A 123 12.59 -2.32 -17.21
C ASP A 123 12.83 -1.02 -16.40
N ASN A 124 11.78 -0.22 -16.11
CA ASN A 124 11.93 1.09 -15.45
C ASN A 124 10.77 1.49 -14.52
N VAL A 125 9.85 0.58 -14.17
CA VAL A 125 8.70 0.97 -13.31
C VAL A 125 9.00 0.66 -11.84
N THR A 126 9.10 1.69 -11.02
CA THR A 126 9.30 1.54 -9.58
C THR A 126 8.04 1.00 -8.88
N LEU A 127 8.17 0.51 -7.64
CA LEU A 127 7.03 -0.04 -6.93
C LEU A 127 6.07 1.07 -6.48
N LEU A 128 6.61 2.22 -6.07
CA LEU A 128 5.80 3.39 -5.73
C LEU A 128 5.10 3.97 -6.97
N GLY A 129 5.71 3.91 -8.15
CA GLY A 129 5.07 4.32 -9.41
C GLY A 129 3.81 3.51 -9.74
N GLN A 130 3.65 2.32 -9.16
CA GLN A 130 2.47 1.47 -9.31
C GLN A 130 1.44 1.65 -8.19
N VAL A 131 1.80 2.38 -7.13
CA VAL A 131 0.87 2.69 -6.05
C VAL A 131 -0.22 3.60 -6.60
N ARG A 132 -1.45 3.10 -6.60
CA ARG A 132 -2.63 3.82 -7.09
C ARG A 132 -3.68 3.96 -6.02
N ASP A 133 -4.53 4.96 -6.16
CA ASP A 133 -5.74 5.05 -5.36
C ASP A 133 -6.63 3.83 -5.62
N ILE A 134 -7.32 3.40 -4.56
CA ILE A 134 -8.33 2.36 -4.66
C ILE A 134 -9.52 2.88 -5.49
N LYS A 135 -10.04 2.04 -6.39
CA LYS A 135 -11.18 2.43 -7.23
C LYS A 135 -12.50 2.32 -6.44
N THR A 136 -13.49 3.12 -6.84
CA THR A 136 -14.82 3.12 -6.22
C THR A 136 -15.48 1.74 -6.27
N GLU A 137 -15.26 0.96 -7.33
CA GLU A 137 -15.81 -0.40 -7.45
C GLU A 137 -15.20 -1.37 -6.44
N GLU A 138 -13.90 -1.19 -6.14
CA GLU A 138 -13.16 -2.00 -5.16
C GLU A 138 -13.56 -1.61 -3.72
N LEU A 139 -13.93 -0.35 -3.49
CA LEU A 139 -14.50 0.13 -2.23
C LEU A 139 -15.93 -0.36 -2.00
N LEU A 140 -16.73 -0.46 -3.07
CA LEU A 140 -18.12 -0.94 -3.03
C LEU A 140 -18.24 -2.47 -3.06
N GLY A 141 -17.12 -3.19 -3.09
CA GLY A 141 -17.10 -4.65 -3.09
C GLY A 141 -17.74 -5.28 -4.32
N ARG A 142 -17.85 -4.55 -5.45
CA ARG A 142 -18.35 -5.15 -6.70
C ARG A 142 -17.34 -6.17 -7.18
N ASP A 143 -17.80 -7.39 -7.42
CA ASP A 143 -16.93 -8.45 -7.94
C ASP A 143 -16.22 -7.93 -9.21
N PRO A 144 -14.91 -8.18 -9.36
CA PRO A 144 -14.23 -7.86 -10.60
C PRO A 144 -14.98 -8.55 -11.73
N VAL A 145 -15.27 -7.80 -12.82
CA VAL A 145 -15.88 -8.37 -14.02
C VAL A 145 -14.99 -9.53 -14.48
N ARG A 146 -15.43 -10.76 -14.21
CA ARG A 146 -14.76 -11.95 -14.72
C ARG A 146 -15.01 -11.97 -16.23
N PHE A 147 -14.06 -11.44 -17.00
CA PHE A 147 -13.99 -11.68 -18.43
C PHE A 147 -13.71 -13.17 -18.66
N ASN A 148 -14.78 -13.96 -18.69
CA ASN A 148 -14.70 -15.35 -19.11
C ASN A 148 -14.67 -15.33 -20.65
N ASN A 149 -13.47 -15.26 -21.24
CA ASN A 149 -13.25 -15.42 -22.69
C ASN A 149 -13.46 -16.88 -23.13
N LYS A 150 -14.62 -17.45 -22.80
CA LYS A 150 -15.12 -18.70 -23.39
C LYS A 150 -16.33 -18.35 -24.24
N ASN A 151 -16.11 -18.35 -25.55
CA ASN A 151 -17.06 -18.14 -26.65
C ASN A 151 -17.10 -16.72 -27.23
N ILE A 152 -16.02 -16.35 -27.92
CA ILE A 152 -16.18 -15.65 -29.20
C ILE A 152 -16.11 -16.75 -30.26
N ARG A 153 -17.27 -17.36 -30.57
CA ARG A 153 -17.42 -18.09 -31.83
C ARG A 153 -17.77 -17.04 -32.88
N THR A 154 -16.81 -16.79 -33.74
CA THR A 154 -16.96 -16.03 -34.98
C THR A 154 -18.12 -16.63 -35.79
N PHE A 155 -19.03 -15.76 -36.25
CA PHE A 155 -19.93 -16.06 -37.37
C PHE A 155 -19.25 -15.64 -38.67
#